data_AF-A0A7V9BEC3-F1
#
_entry.id   AF-A0A7V9BEC3-F1
#
_cell.length_a   1.000
_cell.length_b   1.000
_cell.length_c   1.000
_cell.angle_alpha   90.00
_cell.angle_beta   90.00
_cell.angle_gamma   90.00
#
_symmetry.space_group_name_H-M   'P 1'
#
loop_
_entity.id
_entity.type
_entity.pdbx_description
1 polymer ?
#
loop_
_entity_poly.entity_id
_entity_poly.type
_entity_poly.pdbx_seq_one_letter_code
_entity_poly.pdbx_strand_id
1 'polypeptide(L)'
;MPRRTLRALSSPRFRRRLARGAVLASVVSAGVVVSVLFWNTADPPPSHLSDRPAQIFQAPLPVKLAPPEKRELIAVAARFLETAVKRQHTEIAYDLVSPSLRAGTTRRQWVDGGEIPVIPYPVDAARWKFDYSFPDEVGLQVLVFPETKSDFEPMVFNMSLRAVSAGSARRWLIDSWTPRAGSGARQSRSEGSPFQIAVPENGERVSARLGVGWLLLPVLLLFTGALLVPVGFLVLGRQQNRRAQRAYEASRN
;
A
#
# COMPACT_ATOMS: atom_id res chain seq x y z
N MET A 1 59.99 -19.46 13.15
CA MET A 1 58.75 -19.50 12.33
C MET A 1 57.86 -18.34 12.79
N PRO A 2 57.10 -17.57 11.97
CA PRO A 2 56.72 -17.71 10.56
C PRO A 2 56.98 -16.44 9.68
N ARG A 3 57.37 -16.58 8.41
CA ARG A 3 57.30 -15.50 7.39
C ARG A 3 57.04 -16.09 6.01
N ARG A 4 55.81 -16.53 5.74
CA ARG A 4 55.39 -17.04 4.42
C ARG A 4 53.93 -16.66 4.11
N THR A 5 53.62 -15.37 4.03
CA THR A 5 52.31 -14.93 3.47
C THR A 5 52.39 -13.72 2.54
N LEU A 6 53.53 -13.04 2.39
CA LEU A 6 53.65 -11.82 1.56
C LEU A 6 54.54 -11.98 0.31
N ARG A 7 54.55 -13.17 -0.32
CA ARG A 7 55.27 -13.41 -1.59
C ARG A 7 54.37 -13.62 -2.82
N ALA A 8 53.05 -13.55 -2.65
CA ALA A 8 52.08 -13.64 -3.75
C ALA A 8 51.79 -12.29 -4.44
N LEU A 9 52.14 -11.17 -3.79
CA LEU A 9 51.82 -9.81 -4.26
C LEU A 9 52.87 -9.19 -5.19
N SER A 10 53.97 -9.89 -5.50
CA SER A 10 55.07 -9.38 -6.33
C SER A 10 55.09 -9.86 -7.78
N SER A 11 54.09 -10.66 -8.21
CA SER A 11 54.02 -11.15 -9.60
C SER A 11 53.47 -10.08 -10.56
N PRO A 12 54.16 -9.75 -11.68
CA PRO A 12 53.68 -8.82 -12.70
C PRO A 12 52.32 -9.22 -13.30
N ARG A 13 52.06 -10.53 -13.38
CA ARG A 13 50.81 -11.09 -13.92
C ARG A 13 49.64 -10.89 -12.95
N PHE A 14 49.89 -10.98 -11.64
CA PHE A 14 48.89 -10.71 -10.61
C PHE A 14 48.52 -9.22 -10.56
N ARG A 15 49.50 -8.32 -10.72
CA ARG A 15 49.26 -6.87 -10.84
C ARG A 15 48.41 -6.50 -12.05
N ARG A 16 48.65 -7.13 -13.22
CA ARG A 16 47.83 -6.91 -14.42
C ARG A 16 46.39 -7.39 -14.25
N ARG A 17 46.18 -8.52 -13.56
CA ARG A 17 44.84 -9.04 -13.27
C ARG A 17 44.08 -8.15 -12.27
N LEU A 18 44.76 -7.67 -11.23
CA LEU A 18 44.20 -6.70 -10.29
C LEU A 18 43.86 -5.36 -10.97
N ALA A 19 44.74 -4.85 -11.83
CA ALA A 19 44.47 -3.61 -12.57
C ALA A 19 43.24 -3.75 -13.49
N ARG A 20 43.12 -4.88 -14.20
CA ARG A 20 41.93 -5.17 -15.03
C ARG A 20 40.66 -5.31 -14.19
N GLY A 21 40.75 -5.98 -13.04
CA GLY A 21 39.63 -6.09 -12.10
C GLY A 21 39.18 -4.74 -11.55
N ALA A 22 40.12 -3.85 -11.21
CA ALA A 22 39.82 -2.50 -10.73
C ALA A 22 39.18 -1.63 -11.82
N VAL A 23 39.66 -1.70 -13.06
CA VAL A 23 39.05 -1.00 -14.20
C VAL A 23 37.63 -1.51 -14.45
N LEU A 24 37.42 -2.83 -14.45
CA LEU A 24 36.10 -3.43 -14.64
C LEU A 24 35.13 -2.99 -13.54
N ALA A 25 35.55 -3.04 -12.28
CA ALA A 25 34.74 -2.60 -11.15
C ALA A 25 34.37 -1.12 -11.25
N SER A 26 35.30 -0.27 -11.72
CA SER A 26 35.05 1.17 -11.91
C SER A 26 34.01 1.42 -13.00
N VAL A 27 34.10 0.70 -14.12
CA VAL A 27 33.14 0.81 -15.23
C VAL A 27 31.74 0.34 -14.80
N VAL A 28 31.65 -0.77 -14.08
CA VAL A 28 30.37 -1.27 -13.55
C VAL A 28 29.75 -0.28 -12.57
N SER A 29 30.56 0.29 -11.69
CA SER A 29 30.09 1.28 -10.71
C SER A 29 29.58 2.55 -11.38
N ALA A 30 30.30 3.06 -12.38
CA ALA A 30 29.85 4.21 -13.16
C ALA A 30 28.54 3.90 -13.91
N GLY A 31 28.42 2.71 -14.49
CA GLY A 31 27.18 2.26 -15.14
C GLY A 31 25.98 2.22 -14.19
N VAL A 32 26.16 1.69 -12.96
CA VAL A 32 25.10 1.66 -11.95
C VAL A 32 24.70 3.08 -11.52
N VAL A 33 25.66 3.97 -11.29
CA VAL A 33 25.39 5.36 -10.91
C VAL A 33 24.63 6.08 -12.02
N VAL A 34 25.04 5.94 -13.27
CA VAL A 34 24.32 6.51 -14.42
C VAL A 34 22.92 5.91 -14.53
N SER A 35 22.78 4.60 -14.39
CA SER A 35 21.49 3.93 -14.46
C SER A 35 20.55 4.41 -13.37
N VAL A 36 21.00 4.52 -12.11
CA VAL A 36 20.15 5.00 -10.99
C VAL A 36 19.80 6.49 -11.12
N LEU A 37 20.77 7.34 -11.48
CA LEU A 37 20.54 8.78 -11.55
C LEU A 37 19.73 9.20 -12.78
N PHE A 38 19.81 8.43 -13.87
CA PHE A 38 19.16 8.76 -15.15
C PHE A 38 18.09 7.72 -15.57
N TRP A 39 17.65 6.83 -14.68
CA TRP A 39 16.58 5.85 -15.00
C TRP A 39 15.26 6.55 -15.33
N ASN A 40 14.97 7.68 -14.70
CA ASN A 40 13.69 8.36 -14.81
C ASN A 40 13.83 9.72 -15.51
N THR A 41 14.06 9.66 -16.81
CA THR A 41 14.03 10.82 -17.72
C THR A 41 12.69 10.96 -18.44
N ALA A 42 11.63 10.30 -17.95
CA ALA A 42 10.29 10.55 -18.45
C ALA A 42 9.93 12.00 -18.11
N ASP A 43 9.72 12.83 -19.14
CA ASP A 43 9.11 14.13 -18.93
C ASP A 43 7.80 13.93 -18.19
N PRO A 44 7.56 14.63 -17.07
CA PRO A 44 6.26 14.58 -16.44
C PRO A 44 5.22 14.96 -17.50
N PRO A 45 4.13 14.19 -17.66
CA PRO A 45 3.14 14.47 -18.68
C PRO A 45 2.71 15.92 -18.54
N PRO A 46 2.61 16.69 -19.64
CA PRO A 46 2.24 18.09 -19.60
C PRO A 46 0.92 18.22 -18.82
N SER A 47 0.99 18.81 -17.64
CA SER A 47 -0.18 19.08 -16.82
C SER A 47 -0.89 20.26 -17.45
N HIS A 48 -1.97 19.97 -18.19
CA HIS A 48 -2.93 20.98 -18.62
C HIS A 48 -3.68 21.50 -17.40
N LEU A 49 -3.03 22.37 -16.63
CA LEU A 49 -3.66 23.10 -15.54
C LEU A 49 -4.68 24.05 -16.15
N SER A 50 -5.93 23.87 -15.81
CA SER A 50 -7.03 24.72 -16.26
C SER A 50 -6.92 26.07 -15.56
N ASP A 51 -6.97 27.18 -16.31
CA ASP A 51 -7.07 28.54 -15.76
C ASP A 51 -8.44 28.83 -15.12
N ARG A 52 -9.35 27.84 -15.12
CA ARG A 52 -10.61 27.92 -14.39
C ARG A 52 -10.32 27.90 -12.89
N PRO A 53 -11.05 28.72 -12.10
CA PRO A 53 -10.94 28.68 -10.65
C PRO A 53 -11.05 27.24 -10.13
N ALA A 54 -10.16 26.88 -9.21
CA ALA A 54 -10.22 25.57 -8.57
C ALA A 54 -11.62 25.38 -7.96
N GLN A 55 -12.23 24.23 -8.23
CA GLN A 55 -13.48 23.87 -7.57
C GLN A 55 -13.15 23.62 -6.10
N ILE A 56 -13.44 24.60 -5.25
CA ILE A 56 -13.30 24.47 -3.81
C ILE A 56 -14.45 23.59 -3.34
N PHE A 57 -14.15 22.34 -3.01
CA PHE A 57 -15.11 21.47 -2.35
C PHE A 57 -15.47 22.06 -0.99
N GLN A 58 -16.73 22.52 -0.85
CA GLN A 58 -17.27 22.90 0.44
C GLN A 58 -17.83 21.65 1.10
N ALA A 59 -17.15 21.18 2.14
CA ALA A 59 -17.65 20.09 2.95
C ALA A 59 -18.98 20.51 3.59
N PRO A 60 -20.05 19.69 3.51
CA PRO A 60 -21.30 19.98 4.18
C PRO A 60 -21.09 20.14 5.69
N LEU A 61 -21.86 21.04 6.31
CA LEU A 61 -21.79 21.25 7.76
C LEU A 61 -22.46 20.08 8.50
N PRO A 62 -21.79 19.48 9.49
CA PRO A 62 -22.41 18.43 10.29
C PRO A 62 -23.65 18.94 11.03
N VAL A 63 -24.73 18.16 11.02
CA VAL A 63 -25.99 18.47 11.72
C VAL A 63 -26.18 17.51 12.90
N LYS A 64 -26.81 18.00 13.96
CA LYS A 64 -27.24 17.14 15.06
C LYS A 64 -28.58 16.50 14.71
N LEU A 65 -28.57 15.17 14.54
CA LEU A 65 -29.79 14.39 14.35
C LEU A 65 -30.68 14.42 15.59
N ALA A 66 -31.98 14.65 15.38
CA ALA A 66 -32.97 14.58 16.45
C ALA A 66 -33.20 13.11 16.90
N PRO A 67 -33.58 12.84 18.16
CA PRO A 67 -33.89 11.49 18.62
C PRO A 67 -34.90 10.70 17.77
N PRO A 68 -36.04 11.26 17.30
CA PRO A 68 -36.97 10.51 16.45
C PRO A 68 -36.36 10.16 15.09
N GLU A 69 -35.61 11.09 14.49
CA GLU A 69 -34.92 10.89 13.22
C GLU A 69 -33.86 9.78 13.31
N LYS A 70 -33.10 9.73 14.42
CA LYS A 70 -32.17 8.62 14.67
C LYS A 70 -32.87 7.26 14.71
N ARG A 71 -34.07 7.19 15.32
CA ARG A 71 -34.85 5.95 15.39
C ARG A 71 -35.34 5.52 14.01
N GLU A 72 -35.79 6.47 13.20
CA GLU A 72 -36.20 6.22 11.82
C GLU A 72 -35.03 5.68 10.98
N LEU A 73 -33.87 6.33 11.03
CA LEU A 73 -32.65 5.90 10.33
C LEU A 73 -32.24 4.47 10.73
N ILE A 74 -32.26 4.16 12.04
CA ILE A 74 -31.97 2.81 12.54
C ILE A 74 -33.04 1.81 12.07
N ALA A 75 -34.32 2.18 12.04
CA ALA A 75 -35.38 1.31 11.57
C ALA A 75 -35.24 0.96 10.07
N VAL A 76 -34.91 1.94 9.23
CA VAL A 76 -34.63 1.73 7.80
C VAL A 76 -33.41 0.82 7.62
N ALA A 77 -32.33 1.08 8.36
CA ALA A 77 -31.12 0.25 8.33
C ALA A 77 -31.40 -1.19 8.78
N ALA A 78 -32.11 -1.38 9.89
CA ALA A 78 -32.48 -2.70 10.40
C ALA A 78 -33.33 -3.46 9.38
N ARG A 79 -34.33 -2.81 8.78
CA ARG A 79 -35.17 -3.42 7.76
C ARG A 79 -34.35 -3.84 6.54
N PHE A 80 -33.42 -3.01 6.09
CA PHE A 80 -32.52 -3.36 4.99
C PHE A 80 -31.65 -4.59 5.31
N LEU A 81 -31.16 -4.72 6.56
CA LEU A 81 -30.42 -5.91 7.00
C LEU A 81 -31.29 -7.17 6.95
N GLU A 82 -32.50 -7.11 7.51
CA GLU A 82 -33.46 -8.21 7.50
C GLU A 82 -33.83 -8.64 6.09
N THR A 83 -33.90 -7.70 5.14
CA THR A 83 -34.39 -8.01 3.81
C THR A 83 -33.27 -8.28 2.79
N ALA A 84 -32.42 -7.28 2.53
CA ALA A 84 -31.41 -7.36 1.48
C ALA A 84 -30.22 -8.23 1.89
N VAL A 85 -29.74 -8.03 3.12
CA VAL A 85 -28.50 -8.65 3.59
C VAL A 85 -28.74 -10.12 3.95
N LYS A 86 -29.86 -10.44 4.62
CA LYS A 86 -30.27 -11.84 4.84
C LYS A 86 -30.84 -12.54 3.60
N ARG A 87 -31.07 -11.82 2.49
CA ARG A 87 -31.74 -12.34 1.28
C ARG A 87 -33.15 -12.88 1.54
N GLN A 88 -33.93 -12.17 2.35
CA GLN A 88 -35.33 -12.51 2.64
C GLN A 88 -36.22 -11.37 2.19
N HIS A 89 -37.29 -11.61 1.44
CA HIS A 89 -38.18 -10.52 0.99
C HIS A 89 -37.44 -9.34 0.33
N THR A 90 -36.50 -9.65 -0.56
CA THR A 90 -35.62 -8.69 -1.24
C THR A 90 -36.40 -7.65 -2.06
N GLU A 91 -37.63 -7.94 -2.45
CA GLU A 91 -38.56 -6.99 -3.06
C GLU A 91 -38.86 -5.77 -2.18
N ILE A 92 -38.87 -5.95 -0.85
CA ILE A 92 -39.07 -4.86 0.12
C ILE A 92 -37.82 -3.98 0.16
N ALA A 93 -36.63 -4.61 0.11
CA ALA A 93 -35.37 -3.89 0.11
C ALA A 93 -35.22 -2.94 -1.07
N TYR A 94 -35.79 -3.29 -2.24
CA TYR A 94 -35.74 -2.44 -3.43
C TYR A 94 -36.25 -1.03 -3.15
N ASP A 95 -37.31 -0.92 -2.33
CA ASP A 95 -37.94 0.37 -1.98
C ASP A 95 -37.21 1.11 -0.85
N LEU A 96 -36.26 0.45 -0.17
CA LEU A 96 -35.42 1.04 0.88
C LEU A 96 -34.09 1.59 0.36
N VAL A 97 -33.68 1.19 -0.85
CA VAL A 97 -32.39 1.58 -1.43
C VAL A 97 -32.53 2.71 -2.45
N SER A 98 -31.50 3.55 -2.55
CA SER A 98 -31.40 4.61 -3.56
C SER A 98 -31.11 4.01 -4.95
N PRO A 99 -31.33 4.78 -6.03
CA PRO A 99 -30.89 4.39 -7.37
C PRO A 99 -29.40 4.04 -7.46
N SER A 100 -28.56 4.72 -6.68
CA SER A 100 -27.11 4.47 -6.62
C SER A 100 -26.82 3.04 -6.17
N LEU A 101 -27.42 2.61 -5.05
CA LEU A 101 -27.22 1.25 -4.55
C LEU A 101 -27.95 0.21 -5.41
N ARG A 102 -29.01 0.55 -6.13
CA ARG A 102 -29.62 -0.37 -7.10
C ARG A 102 -28.68 -0.69 -8.26
N ALA A 103 -27.74 0.19 -8.60
CA ALA A 103 -26.76 -0.02 -9.67
C ALA A 103 -27.40 -0.50 -11.00
N GLY A 104 -28.55 0.09 -11.36
CA GLY A 104 -29.27 -0.26 -12.60
C GLY A 104 -30.12 -1.54 -12.53
N THR A 105 -30.14 -2.25 -11.39
CA THR A 105 -30.98 -3.45 -11.22
C THR A 105 -32.48 -3.11 -11.12
N THR A 106 -33.29 -4.03 -11.64
CA THR A 106 -34.75 -3.93 -11.67
C THR A 106 -35.37 -4.59 -10.45
N ARG A 107 -36.58 -4.17 -10.07
CA ARG A 107 -37.32 -4.80 -8.96
C ARG A 107 -37.50 -6.30 -9.14
N ARG A 108 -37.70 -6.76 -10.39
CA ARG A 108 -37.82 -8.18 -10.71
C ARG A 108 -36.54 -8.96 -10.37
N GLN A 109 -35.36 -8.41 -10.67
CA GLN A 109 -34.09 -9.05 -10.30
C GLN A 109 -33.90 -9.18 -8.79
N TRP A 110 -34.45 -8.26 -8.01
CA TRP A 110 -34.46 -8.37 -6.55
C TRP A 110 -35.43 -9.45 -6.08
N VAL A 111 -36.66 -9.49 -6.62
CA VAL A 111 -37.67 -10.51 -6.31
C VAL A 111 -37.15 -11.92 -6.63
N ASP A 112 -36.51 -12.10 -7.78
CA ASP A 112 -36.01 -13.39 -8.26
C ASP A 112 -34.79 -13.89 -7.43
N GLY A 113 -34.33 -13.11 -6.44
CA GLY A 113 -33.23 -13.48 -5.55
C GLY A 113 -31.85 -13.50 -6.22
N GLY A 114 -31.73 -12.93 -7.43
CA GLY A 114 -30.53 -12.98 -8.26
C GLY A 114 -29.35 -12.13 -7.76
N GLU A 115 -28.46 -11.78 -8.69
CA GLU A 115 -27.31 -10.91 -8.42
C GLU A 115 -27.75 -9.46 -8.18
N ILE A 116 -28.15 -9.14 -6.95
CA ILE A 116 -28.31 -7.77 -6.47
C ILE A 116 -26.98 -7.26 -5.89
N PRO A 117 -26.72 -5.94 -5.95
CA PRO A 117 -25.49 -5.30 -5.46
C PRO A 117 -25.42 -5.19 -3.92
N VAL A 118 -25.83 -6.25 -3.22
CA VAL A 118 -25.77 -6.37 -1.77
C VAL A 118 -25.14 -7.72 -1.41
N ILE A 119 -24.04 -7.66 -0.69
CA ILE A 119 -23.32 -8.85 -0.23
C ILE A 119 -24.20 -9.56 0.81
N PRO A 120 -24.58 -10.84 0.58
CA PRO A 120 -25.36 -11.58 1.55
C PRO A 120 -24.53 -11.85 2.82
N TYR A 121 -25.18 -11.78 3.98
CA TYR A 121 -24.56 -12.08 5.27
C TYR A 121 -25.60 -12.62 6.26
N PRO A 122 -25.32 -13.71 7.00
CA PRO A 122 -26.28 -14.34 7.91
C PRO A 122 -26.40 -13.57 9.22
N VAL A 123 -27.12 -12.44 9.22
CA VAL A 123 -27.21 -11.53 10.38
C VAL A 123 -28.01 -12.15 11.53
N ASP A 124 -27.45 -12.18 12.74
CA ASP A 124 -28.21 -12.45 13.98
C ASP A 124 -28.51 -11.15 14.74
N ALA A 125 -27.46 -10.35 14.94
CA ALA A 125 -27.56 -9.08 15.65
C ALA A 125 -26.74 -7.98 14.96
N ALA A 126 -27.05 -6.72 15.24
CA ALA A 126 -26.31 -5.58 14.72
C ALA A 126 -26.16 -4.46 15.77
N ARG A 127 -25.01 -3.79 15.73
CA ARG A 127 -24.73 -2.58 16.53
C ARG A 127 -24.39 -1.42 15.60
N TRP A 128 -24.94 -0.26 15.91
CA TRP A 128 -24.92 0.91 15.05
C TRP A 128 -24.11 2.02 15.70
N LYS A 129 -23.29 2.70 14.91
CA LYS A 129 -22.60 3.92 15.29
C LYS A 129 -22.78 4.95 14.19
N PHE A 130 -23.30 6.13 14.52
CA PHE A 130 -23.32 7.26 13.59
C PHE A 130 -21.90 7.78 13.38
N ASP A 131 -21.48 7.88 12.13
CA ASP A 131 -20.15 8.34 11.73
C ASP A 131 -20.16 9.83 11.38
N TYR A 132 -21.07 10.23 10.50
CA TYR A 132 -21.34 11.62 10.14
C TYR A 132 -22.84 11.84 9.91
N SER A 133 -23.26 13.09 9.98
CA SER A 133 -24.62 13.51 9.63
C SER A 133 -24.59 14.88 8.99
N PHE A 134 -25.20 14.97 7.82
CA PHE A 134 -25.41 16.16 7.01
C PHE A 134 -26.92 16.37 6.79
N PRO A 135 -27.34 17.53 6.26
CA PRO A 135 -28.76 17.83 6.06
C PRO A 135 -29.50 16.83 5.18
N ASP A 136 -28.83 16.11 4.29
CA ASP A 136 -29.40 15.17 3.31
C ASP A 136 -28.70 13.80 3.29
N GLU A 137 -27.65 13.60 4.09
CA GLU A 137 -26.87 12.35 4.09
C GLU A 137 -26.42 11.97 5.51
N VAL A 138 -26.51 10.69 5.86
CA VAL A 138 -26.07 10.18 7.16
C VAL A 138 -25.23 8.92 6.97
N GLY A 139 -24.07 8.90 7.60
CA GLY A 139 -23.18 7.73 7.64
C GLY A 139 -23.36 6.92 8.91
N LEU A 140 -23.46 5.60 8.75
CA LEU A 140 -23.48 4.60 9.82
C LEU A 140 -22.32 3.63 9.65
N GLN A 141 -21.70 3.27 10.77
CA GLN A 141 -20.89 2.07 10.89
C GLN A 141 -21.74 1.01 11.56
N VAL A 142 -21.91 -0.12 10.89
CA VAL A 142 -22.76 -1.23 11.30
C VAL A 142 -21.88 -2.43 11.61
N LEU A 143 -21.74 -2.76 12.90
CA LEU A 143 -21.14 -4.02 13.31
C LEU A 143 -22.21 -5.10 13.25
N VAL A 144 -22.03 -6.07 12.37
CA VAL A 144 -22.94 -7.17 12.13
C VAL A 144 -22.38 -8.43 12.78
N PHE A 145 -23.18 -9.07 13.60
CA PHE A 145 -22.90 -10.37 14.20
C PHE A 145 -23.61 -11.45 13.40
N PRO A 146 -22.92 -12.51 13.02
CA PRO A 146 -23.54 -13.58 12.28
C PRO A 146 -24.30 -14.54 13.20
N GLU A 147 -25.17 -15.36 12.62
CA GLU A 147 -25.79 -16.50 13.31
C GLU A 147 -24.74 -17.44 13.90
N THR A 148 -24.99 -17.95 15.10
CA THR A 148 -24.06 -18.76 15.92
C THR A 148 -23.49 -19.99 15.19
N LYS A 149 -24.15 -20.46 14.13
CA LYS A 149 -23.75 -21.64 13.35
C LYS A 149 -23.06 -21.31 12.02
N SER A 150 -22.81 -20.04 11.73
CA SER A 150 -22.18 -19.64 10.47
C SER A 150 -20.65 -19.60 10.60
N ASP A 151 -19.95 -19.86 9.49
CA ASP A 151 -18.49 -19.71 9.40
C ASP A 151 -18.03 -18.25 9.27
N PHE A 152 -18.95 -17.28 9.35
CA PHE A 152 -18.62 -15.86 9.26
C PHE A 152 -18.16 -15.33 10.62
N GLU A 153 -17.15 -14.47 10.59
CA GLU A 153 -16.80 -13.63 11.74
C GLU A 153 -17.60 -12.32 11.73
N PRO A 154 -17.82 -11.68 12.89
CA PRO A 154 -18.42 -10.35 12.96
C PRO A 154 -17.69 -9.34 12.06
N MET A 155 -18.45 -8.60 11.28
CA MET A 155 -17.93 -7.66 10.28
C MET A 155 -18.51 -6.26 10.46
N VAL A 156 -17.72 -5.25 10.12
CA VAL A 156 -18.17 -3.85 10.14
C VAL A 156 -18.46 -3.43 8.71
N PHE A 157 -19.64 -2.87 8.49
CA PHE A 157 -20.02 -2.29 7.21
C PHE A 157 -20.17 -0.78 7.35
N ASN A 158 -19.73 -0.06 6.33
CA ASN A 158 -20.08 1.34 6.14
C ASN A 158 -21.40 1.39 5.37
N MET A 159 -22.35 2.11 5.92
CA MET A 159 -23.66 2.34 5.34
C MET A 159 -23.89 3.85 5.25
N SER A 160 -24.36 4.33 4.11
CA SER A 160 -24.86 5.71 4.00
C SER A 160 -26.35 5.71 3.69
N LEU A 161 -27.05 6.70 4.23
CA LEU A 161 -28.45 6.97 3.97
C LEU A 161 -28.57 8.36 3.38
N ARG A 162 -29.30 8.48 2.26
CA ARG A 162 -29.61 9.75 1.63
C ARG A 162 -31.10 10.07 1.81
N ALA A 163 -31.39 11.31 2.16
CA ALA A 163 -32.74 11.81 2.20
C ALA A 163 -33.22 12.09 0.79
N VAL A 164 -34.38 11.56 0.45
CA VAL A 164 -35.10 11.85 -0.79
C VAL A 164 -36.34 12.65 -0.43
N SER A 165 -36.68 13.61 -1.28
CA SER A 165 -37.75 14.59 -1.07
C SER A 165 -37.49 15.56 0.09
N ALA A 166 -38.39 16.54 0.25
CA ALA A 166 -38.29 17.58 1.28
C ALA A 166 -39.56 17.65 2.14
N GLY A 167 -39.45 18.29 3.30
CA GLY A 167 -40.58 18.51 4.21
C GLY A 167 -41.14 17.22 4.80
N SER A 168 -42.46 17.11 4.89
CA SER A 168 -43.18 15.96 5.45
C SER A 168 -43.11 14.69 4.59
N ALA A 169 -42.71 14.80 3.33
CA ALA A 169 -42.54 13.67 2.41
C ALA A 169 -41.10 13.12 2.39
N ARG A 170 -40.23 13.65 3.26
CA ARG A 170 -38.83 13.23 3.37
C ARG A 170 -38.76 11.76 3.76
N ARG A 171 -38.00 10.97 3.00
CA ARG A 171 -37.73 9.55 3.26
C ARG A 171 -36.24 9.27 3.18
N TRP A 172 -35.75 8.41 4.05
CA TRP A 172 -34.36 7.97 4.02
C TRP A 172 -34.20 6.70 3.19
N LEU A 173 -33.24 6.70 2.28
CA LEU A 173 -32.88 5.54 1.47
C LEU A 173 -31.42 5.19 1.66
N ILE A 174 -31.13 3.89 1.69
CA ILE A 174 -29.76 3.37 1.75
C ILE A 174 -29.06 3.68 0.44
N ASP A 175 -28.01 4.48 0.48
CA ASP A 175 -27.25 4.92 -0.69
C ASP A 175 -25.99 4.09 -0.92
N SER A 176 -25.41 3.52 0.15
CA SER A 176 -24.27 2.60 0.05
C SER A 176 -24.27 1.53 1.15
N TRP A 177 -23.69 0.38 0.81
CA TRP A 177 -23.42 -0.74 1.73
C TRP A 177 -22.09 -1.38 1.33
N THR A 178 -21.05 -1.18 2.12
CA THR A 178 -19.71 -1.71 1.80
C THR A 178 -19.01 -2.25 3.04
N PRO A 179 -18.26 -3.36 2.92
CA PRO A 179 -17.46 -3.86 4.03
C PRO A 179 -16.36 -2.85 4.35
N ARG A 180 -16.11 -2.62 5.64
CA ARG A 180 -14.99 -1.80 6.07
C ARG A 180 -13.70 -2.61 5.91
N ALA A 181 -12.71 -2.02 5.24
CA ALA A 181 -11.41 -2.66 5.08
C ALA A 181 -10.84 -3.07 6.46
N GLY A 182 -10.45 -4.34 6.59
CA GLY A 182 -9.91 -4.92 7.81
C GLY A 182 -10.94 -5.40 8.85
N SER A 183 -12.24 -5.37 8.56
CA SER A 183 -13.25 -6.02 9.41
C SER A 183 -13.66 -7.39 8.87
N GLY A 184 -13.52 -8.43 9.69
CA GLY A 184 -13.74 -9.85 9.34
C GLY A 184 -12.45 -10.55 8.92
N ALA A 185 -11.91 -11.44 9.76
CA ALA A 185 -10.81 -12.31 9.37
C ALA A 185 -11.33 -13.52 8.58
N ARG A 186 -10.56 -13.83 7.53
CA ARG A 186 -10.62 -14.96 6.57
C ARG A 186 -12.00 -15.29 6.01
N GLN A 187 -12.31 -14.64 4.88
CA GLN A 187 -12.99 -15.37 3.79
C GLN A 187 -12.22 -16.67 3.55
N SER A 188 -12.97 -17.78 3.58
CA SER A 188 -12.49 -19.16 3.47
C SER A 188 -11.15 -19.30 2.76
N ARG A 189 -10.19 -19.87 3.49
CA ARG A 189 -8.91 -20.33 2.98
C ARG A 189 -9.21 -21.11 1.69
N SER A 190 -8.82 -20.57 0.54
CA SER A 190 -8.88 -21.30 -0.73
C SER A 190 -7.90 -22.47 -0.63
N GLU A 191 -8.32 -23.58 -0.03
CA GLU A 191 -7.60 -24.84 -0.08
C GLU A 191 -7.53 -25.24 -1.55
N GLY A 192 -6.36 -25.00 -2.17
CA GLY A 192 -6.09 -25.32 -3.56
C GLY A 192 -5.56 -24.17 -4.44
N SER A 193 -5.54 -22.91 -3.97
CA SER A 193 -4.90 -21.85 -4.77
C SER A 193 -3.37 -21.94 -4.67
N PRO A 194 -2.63 -22.05 -5.78
CA PRO A 194 -1.16 -22.01 -5.78
C PRO A 194 -0.61 -20.62 -5.41
N PHE A 195 -1.47 -19.61 -5.30
CA PHE A 195 -1.10 -18.25 -4.89
C PHE A 195 -1.59 -17.99 -3.46
N GLN A 196 -0.77 -18.41 -2.49
CA GLN A 196 -0.96 -18.06 -1.08
C GLN A 196 -0.01 -16.92 -0.71
N ILE A 197 -0.58 -15.75 -0.38
CA ILE A 197 0.18 -14.66 0.24
C ILE A 197 -0.03 -14.81 1.75
N ALA A 198 1.01 -15.24 2.46
CA ALA A 198 1.00 -15.31 3.91
C ALA A 198 0.94 -13.88 4.47
N VAL A 199 -0.25 -13.42 4.83
CA VAL A 199 -0.43 -12.17 5.58
C VAL A 199 -0.24 -12.52 7.07
N PRO A 200 0.77 -11.96 7.76
CA PRO A 200 0.99 -12.24 9.17
C PRO A 200 -0.26 -11.86 10.00
N GLU A 201 -0.64 -12.76 10.89
CA GLU A 201 -1.90 -12.75 11.65
C GLU A 201 -2.02 -11.59 12.65
N ASN A 202 -0.90 -10.94 12.96
CA ASN A 202 -0.84 -9.80 13.84
C ASN A 202 -0.67 -8.55 12.97
N GLY A 203 -1.60 -7.61 13.06
CA GLY A 203 -1.56 -6.30 12.39
C GLY A 203 -0.40 -5.39 12.80
N GLU A 204 0.75 -5.95 13.14
CA GLU A 204 2.02 -5.23 13.14
C GLU A 204 2.24 -4.70 11.73
N ARG A 205 2.12 -3.38 11.60
CA ARG A 205 2.66 -2.67 10.45
C ARG A 205 4.13 -3.04 10.38
N VAL A 206 4.49 -3.97 9.50
CA VAL A 206 5.87 -4.17 9.08
C VAL A 206 6.25 -2.89 8.34
N SER A 207 6.67 -1.91 9.12
CA SER A 207 7.43 -0.77 8.63
C SER A 207 8.72 -1.36 8.09
N ALA A 208 8.70 -1.73 6.82
CA ALA A 208 9.90 -1.99 6.03
C ALA A 208 10.64 -0.66 5.85
N ARG A 209 11.14 -0.13 6.97
CA ARG A 209 12.26 0.80 6.96
C ARG A 209 13.42 -0.03 6.46
N LEU A 210 13.62 0.01 5.14
CA LEU A 210 14.89 -0.36 4.52
C LEU A 210 15.96 0.34 5.34
N GLY A 211 16.66 -0.43 6.18
CA GLY A 211 17.65 0.12 7.08
C GLY A 211 18.66 0.87 6.23
N VAL A 212 18.83 2.17 6.48
CA VAL A 212 19.80 3.02 5.78
C VAL A 212 21.19 2.37 5.76
N GLY A 213 21.51 1.54 6.76
CA GLY A 213 22.71 0.71 6.81
C GLY A 213 22.91 -0.25 5.63
N TRP A 214 21.86 -0.83 5.05
CA TRP A 214 21.97 -1.74 3.89
C TRP A 214 22.19 -0.98 2.57
N LEU A 215 21.70 0.26 2.47
CA LEU A 215 21.96 1.16 1.34
C LEU A 215 23.37 1.76 1.39
N LEU A 216 23.88 2.05 2.59
CA LEU A 216 25.22 2.63 2.75
C LEU A 216 26.33 1.59 2.52
N LEU A 217 26.08 0.31 2.76
CA LEU A 217 27.09 -0.75 2.64
C LEU A 217 27.70 -0.86 1.23
N PRO A 218 26.94 -0.91 0.12
CA PRO A 218 27.52 -0.89 -1.23
C PRO A 218 28.18 0.45 -1.57
N VAL A 219 27.62 1.58 -1.14
CA VAL A 219 28.18 2.92 -1.41
C VAL A 219 29.54 3.10 -0.72
N LEU A 220 29.65 2.68 0.54
CA LEU A 220 30.88 2.81 1.33
C LEU A 220 31.96 1.86 0.81
N LEU A 221 31.58 0.67 0.32
CA LEU A 221 32.49 -0.30 -0.28
C LEU A 221 33.04 0.19 -1.64
N LEU A 222 32.21 0.87 -2.44
CA LEU A 222 32.65 1.53 -3.67
C LEU A 222 33.54 2.75 -3.41
N PHE A 223 33.20 3.59 -2.43
CA PHE A 223 33.99 4.78 -2.08
C PHE A 223 35.36 4.42 -1.47
N THR A 224 35.40 3.45 -0.56
CA THR A 224 36.66 2.97 0.04
C THR A 224 37.54 2.26 -0.99
N GLY A 225 36.95 1.47 -1.89
CA GLY A 225 37.67 0.84 -3.00
C GLY A 225 38.26 1.87 -3.97
N ALA A 226 37.50 2.90 -4.35
CA ALA A 226 37.94 3.94 -5.27
C ALA A 226 39.05 4.83 -4.69
N LEU A 227 39.07 5.06 -3.37
CA LEU A 227 40.06 5.91 -2.72
C LEU A 227 41.38 5.18 -2.41
N LEU A 228 41.30 3.92 -1.95
CA LEU A 228 42.48 3.18 -1.48
C LEU A 228 43.39 2.68 -2.62
N VAL A 229 42.84 2.41 -3.80
CA VAL A 229 43.60 1.91 -4.96
C VAL A 229 44.60 2.94 -5.52
N PRO A 230 44.24 4.21 -5.80
CA PRO A 230 45.20 5.20 -6.30
C PRO A 230 46.23 5.61 -5.24
N VAL A 231 45.83 5.69 -3.96
CA VAL A 231 46.75 6.01 -2.85
C VAL A 231 47.76 4.88 -2.63
N GLY A 232 47.33 3.62 -2.69
CA GLY A 232 48.22 2.46 -2.64
C GLY A 232 49.24 2.46 -3.79
N PHE A 233 48.82 2.83 -5.01
CA PHE A 233 49.71 2.96 -6.16
C PHE A 233 50.73 4.10 -6.01
N LEU A 234 50.32 5.26 -5.49
CA LEU A 234 51.20 6.40 -5.25
C LEU A 234 52.27 6.11 -4.18
N VAL A 235 51.88 5.44 -3.09
CA VAL A 235 52.81 5.09 -2.01
C VAL A 235 53.81 4.02 -2.47
N LEU A 236 53.36 3.00 -3.20
CA LEU A 236 54.23 1.94 -3.71
C LEU A 236 55.13 2.42 -4.86
N GLY A 237 54.68 3.39 -5.66
CA GLY A 237 55.50 4.06 -6.68
C GLY A 237 56.59 4.92 -6.06
N ARG A 238 56.27 5.70 -5.02
CA ARG A 238 57.26 6.51 -4.29
C ARG A 238 58.33 5.67 -3.59
N GLN A 239 57.96 4.53 -3.00
CA GLN A 239 58.95 3.65 -2.36
C GLN A 239 59.90 2.99 -3.37
N GLN A 240 59.43 2.60 -4.55
CA GLN A 240 60.28 2.03 -5.59
C GLN A 240 61.24 3.08 -6.19
N ASN A 241 60.75 4.30 -6.42
CA ASN A 241 61.58 5.39 -6.96
C ASN A 241 62.72 5.77 -6.00
N ARG A 242 62.44 5.78 -4.68
CA ARG A 242 63.47 5.98 -3.65
C ARG A 242 64.52 4.87 -3.57
N ARG A 243 64.16 3.64 -3.92
CA ARG A 243 65.13 2.52 -3.97
C ARG A 243 65.98 2.56 -5.24
N ALA A 244 65.40 2.97 -6.36
CA ALA A 244 66.14 3.17 -7.62
C ALA A 244 67.16 4.32 -7.50
N GLN A 245 66.80 5.44 -6.86
CA GLN A 245 67.72 6.55 -6.60
C GLN A 245 68.92 6.13 -5.76
N ARG A 246 68.71 5.35 -4.69
CA ARG A 246 69.81 4.80 -3.87
C ARG A 246 70.72 3.83 -4.64
N ALA A 247 70.17 3.10 -5.60
CA ALA A 247 70.96 2.20 -6.45
C ALA A 247 71.78 2.98 -7.50
N TYR A 248 71.25 4.08 -8.04
CA TYR A 248 71.96 5.00 -8.94
C TYR A 248 73.05 5.81 -8.23
N GLU A 249 72.80 6.21 -6.98
CA GLU A 249 73.80 6.88 -6.13
C GLU A 249 74.92 5.91 -5.73
N ALA A 250 74.61 4.63 -5.47
CA ALA A 250 75.61 3.60 -5.18
C ALA A 250 76.46 3.19 -6.39
N SER A 251 76.00 3.44 -7.63
CA SER A 251 76.76 3.17 -8.86
C SER A 251 77.59 4.36 -9.36
N ARG A 252 77.53 5.50 -8.66
CA ARG A 252 78.21 6.75 -9.05
C ARG A 252 79.44 7.06 -8.17
N ASN A 253 79.77 6.22 -7.20
CA ASN A 253 81.02 6.25 -6.44
C ASN A 253 81.95 5.13 -6.89
#